data_AF-A0A5D2NTK6-F1
#
_entry.id   AF-A0A5D2NTK6-F1
#
_cell.length_a   1.000
_cell.length_b   1.000
_cell.length_c   1.000
_cell.angle_alpha   90.00
_cell.angle_beta   90.00
_cell.angle_gamma   90.00
#
_symmetry.space_group_name_H-M   'P 1'
#
loop_
_entity.id
_entity.type
_entity.pdbx_description
1 polymer ?
#
loop_
_entity_poly.entity_id
_entity_poly.type
_entity_poly.pdbx_seq_one_letter_code
_entity_poly.pdbx_strand_id
1 'polypeptide(L)'
;MSMNNNNPPKSLGASSSPFSNAGMPANPVFSQVQAQAQAQVQAQLSAGFQAQFQLSQAQALALAQSKAQALAQAQGQAAHAQFQAQLEAQSLSLNQAQNAGIGNLGSTSPSFSTPGSASVKRIFQRPPMRPPGVPMTNTMSPLRMMELTPAARRKKQKLPDKQLQERVAAILPESALYTQLLDLETRVDAAVARKKVDIQEALKNPPSVQKTLRIYVFNTFANQVQTIPKKPNAEPPMWTLKIIGRILEEGIDPDQPGFVNKTNPLYPKFSSFFKRVTISLDQRLYPDNHIIIWEHARSPTPQEGFEVKRKGEKEFTVNIRLEMNYVPEKFKLSSALMEVLGIEVDTRPRILAAIWHYVKARKLQNPYDPSFFNCDAQLQKVFGEDRVKFTMVSQKILQHLSPPPPIHLEHKIKLSGNSPAGNACYDVLVDVPFPIQRELSALLANGEKSKEIDACDEAICATIRKIHDHCRRRAFFLGFSQSPVEFINALVQSQSQDLKMVAGEPSRSAEKERRADFFNQSWVEDAVIRYLNRKPPAGSDAPGSI
;
A
#
# COMPACT_ATOMS: atom_id res chain seq x y z
N MET A 1 -6.50 61.12 22.42
CA MET A 1 -5.97 60.24 23.50
C MET A 1 -5.37 59.03 22.79
N SER A 2 -4.17 59.11 22.21
CA SER A 2 -2.84 59.31 22.84
C SER A 2 -2.44 58.04 23.61
N MET A 3 -1.56 57.16 23.08
CA MET A 3 -0.06 57.24 23.06
C MET A 3 0.55 57.14 24.48
N ASN A 4 1.71 56.53 24.79
CA ASN A 4 2.80 55.81 24.08
C ASN A 4 3.50 54.92 25.15
N ASN A 5 4.05 53.71 24.91
CA ASN A 5 5.36 53.34 24.31
C ASN A 5 6.65 53.60 25.15
N ASN A 6 7.69 52.78 24.88
CA ASN A 6 9.15 53.02 24.96
C ASN A 6 10.05 52.62 26.18
N ASN A 7 11.01 51.73 25.87
CA ASN A 7 12.45 51.68 26.27
C ASN A 7 13.16 53.06 26.06
N PRO A 8 14.42 53.40 26.49
CA PRO A 8 15.69 52.65 26.23
C PRO A 8 16.88 52.87 27.28
N PRO A 9 18.18 53.17 26.94
CA PRO A 9 19.29 52.19 26.84
C PRO A 9 20.69 52.63 27.43
N LYS A 10 21.74 51.80 27.21
CA LYS A 10 23.18 52.11 26.85
C LYS A 10 23.98 50.77 26.88
N SER A 11 24.76 50.30 25.88
CA SER A 11 25.85 50.85 25.03
C SER A 11 27.13 51.18 25.84
N LEU A 12 28.38 50.85 25.48
CA LEU A 12 29.00 50.47 24.19
C LEU A 12 30.45 49.93 24.39
N GLY A 13 30.94 49.00 23.55
CA GLY A 13 32.36 48.74 23.22
C GLY A 13 33.35 48.28 24.33
N ALA A 14 34.62 47.96 24.06
CA ALA A 14 35.29 47.44 22.84
C ALA A 14 36.72 46.94 23.17
N SER A 15 37.19 45.91 22.45
CA SER A 15 38.60 45.61 22.08
C SER A 15 39.76 45.47 23.10
N SER A 16 40.65 44.52 22.75
CA SER A 16 42.12 44.47 22.95
C SER A 16 42.71 43.95 24.28
N SER A 17 43.53 42.90 24.12
CA SER A 17 44.64 42.48 24.97
C SER A 17 45.83 43.45 24.89
N PRO A 18 46.80 43.44 25.83
CA PRO A 18 48.00 42.62 25.59
C PRO A 18 48.75 42.05 26.82
N PHE A 19 49.50 40.97 26.54
CA PHE A 19 50.82 40.53 27.06
C PHE A 19 51.48 41.06 28.37
N SER A 20 52.13 40.09 29.05
CA SER A 20 53.50 40.14 29.62
C SER A 20 53.78 40.40 31.13
N ASN A 21 53.95 39.28 31.85
CA ASN A 21 55.23 38.79 32.41
C ASN A 21 55.74 39.25 33.81
N ALA A 22 56.66 38.43 34.36
CA ALA A 22 57.36 38.45 35.67
C ALA A 22 56.55 38.00 36.90
N GLY A 23 57.07 37.19 37.85
CA GLY A 23 58.38 36.51 37.91
C GLY A 23 58.50 35.55 39.11
N MET A 24 59.41 34.56 39.04
CA MET A 24 59.75 33.58 40.10
C MET A 24 60.73 34.19 41.16
N PRO A 25 60.77 33.68 42.40
CA PRO A 25 61.86 32.79 42.90
C PRO A 25 61.43 31.78 44.02
N ALA A 26 62.23 30.84 44.55
CA ALA A 26 63.35 30.01 44.03
C ALA A 26 63.82 28.93 45.07
N ASN A 27 64.01 27.66 44.65
CA ASN A 27 65.07 26.72 45.14
C ASN A 27 65.03 26.17 46.59
N PRO A 28 65.93 25.22 47.01
CA PRO A 28 67.12 24.60 46.35
C PRO A 28 67.02 23.04 46.24
N VAL A 29 67.99 22.20 45.78
CA VAL A 29 69.44 22.08 46.08
C VAL A 29 70.21 21.29 44.98
N PHE A 30 71.34 21.87 44.56
CA PHE A 30 72.60 21.32 44.01
C PHE A 30 72.71 20.40 42.79
N SER A 31 73.79 20.67 42.06
CA SER A 31 74.21 20.15 40.77
C SER A 31 75.55 19.40 40.86
N GLN A 32 75.79 18.52 39.88
CA GLN A 32 77.15 18.27 39.40
C GLN A 32 77.16 18.40 37.86
N VAL A 33 78.24 18.97 37.33
CA VAL A 33 78.38 19.60 36.01
C VAL A 33 78.64 18.51 34.93
N GLN A 34 77.91 18.47 33.80
CA GLN A 34 78.23 19.10 32.48
C GLN A 34 79.63 18.70 31.95
N ALA A 35 79.88 18.35 30.69
CA ALA A 35 79.12 18.42 29.44
C ALA A 35 79.45 17.17 28.56
N GLN A 36 78.99 16.94 27.33
CA GLN A 36 78.48 17.86 26.31
C GLN A 36 77.62 17.11 25.26
N ALA A 37 76.72 17.86 24.62
CA ALA A 37 75.66 17.42 23.72
C ALA A 37 76.04 16.42 22.59
N GLN A 38 75.21 15.39 22.42
CA GLN A 38 74.34 15.26 21.23
C GLN A 38 73.28 14.15 21.42
N ALA A 39 72.20 14.50 22.14
CA ALA A 39 71.00 13.69 22.12
C ALA A 39 70.22 13.96 20.82
N GLN A 40 70.46 13.16 19.78
CA GLN A 40 69.49 13.05 18.68
C GLN A 40 69.57 11.70 17.93
N VAL A 41 68.49 10.93 18.12
CA VAL A 41 67.94 9.90 17.22
C VAL A 41 68.62 8.52 17.10
N GLN A 42 69.07 7.95 18.23
CA GLN A 42 69.14 6.49 18.41
C GLN A 42 67.74 5.81 18.51
N ALA A 43 66.69 6.48 18.02
CA ALA A 43 65.29 6.04 18.04
C ALA A 43 64.70 5.77 16.63
N GLN A 44 65.43 6.06 15.54
CA GLN A 44 64.92 5.85 14.17
C GLN A 44 65.32 4.52 13.52
N LEU A 45 66.38 3.86 14.01
CA LEU A 45 66.90 2.62 13.39
C LEU A 45 66.15 1.34 13.78
N SER A 46 65.38 1.35 14.88
CA SER A 46 64.56 0.20 15.32
C SER A 46 63.14 0.19 14.73
N ALA A 47 62.56 1.36 14.43
CA ALA A 47 61.19 1.48 13.94
C ALA A 47 61.02 1.10 12.46
N GLY A 48 62.01 1.42 11.61
CA GLY A 48 61.90 1.22 10.15
C GLY A 48 61.86 -0.25 9.72
N PHE A 49 62.63 -1.12 10.37
CA PHE A 49 62.86 -2.48 9.87
C PHE A 49 61.74 -3.48 10.23
N GLN A 50 61.03 -3.29 11.35
CA GLN A 50 59.85 -4.12 11.68
C GLN A 50 58.62 -3.75 10.85
N ALA A 51 58.39 -2.46 10.58
CA ALA A 51 57.22 -2.00 9.85
C ALA A 51 57.17 -2.54 8.41
N GLN A 52 58.31 -2.61 7.72
CA GLN A 52 58.37 -2.98 6.30
C GLN A 52 58.13 -4.49 6.06
N PHE A 53 58.44 -5.36 7.03
CA PHE A 53 58.21 -6.81 6.91
C PHE A 53 56.76 -7.22 7.29
N GLN A 54 56.15 -6.54 8.26
CA GLN A 54 54.73 -6.77 8.61
C GLN A 54 53.78 -6.33 7.49
N LEU A 55 54.09 -5.23 6.78
CA LEU A 55 53.21 -4.71 5.73
C LEU A 55 53.02 -5.68 4.56
N SER A 56 54.09 -6.36 4.12
CA SER A 56 54.04 -7.30 2.99
C SER A 56 53.25 -8.57 3.33
N GLN A 57 53.41 -9.11 4.53
CA GLN A 57 52.67 -10.29 4.99
C GLN A 57 51.17 -9.98 5.21
N ALA A 58 50.85 -8.80 5.75
CA ALA A 58 49.48 -8.33 5.89
C ALA A 58 48.79 -8.12 4.53
N GLN A 59 49.48 -7.55 3.54
CA GLN A 59 48.93 -7.39 2.18
C GLN A 59 48.71 -8.74 1.49
N ALA A 60 49.64 -9.70 1.64
CA ALA A 60 49.48 -11.04 1.08
C ALA A 60 48.25 -11.78 1.66
N LEU A 61 48.05 -11.71 2.98
CA LEU A 61 46.89 -12.32 3.65
C LEU A 61 45.57 -11.62 3.30
N ALA A 62 45.55 -10.28 3.21
CA ALA A 62 44.37 -9.52 2.82
C ALA A 62 43.93 -9.83 1.38
N LEU A 63 44.88 -10.00 0.45
CA LEU A 63 44.61 -10.32 -0.95
C LEU A 63 44.20 -11.79 -1.15
N ALA A 64 44.71 -12.71 -0.31
CA ALA A 64 44.22 -14.09 -0.24
C ALA A 64 42.79 -14.17 0.32
N GLN A 65 42.48 -13.45 1.41
CA GLN A 65 41.14 -13.41 1.98
C GLN A 65 40.11 -12.77 1.04
N SER A 66 40.43 -11.65 0.38
CA SER A 66 39.50 -11.01 -0.55
C SER A 66 39.18 -11.91 -1.76
N LYS A 67 40.16 -12.64 -2.28
CA LYS A 67 39.95 -13.59 -3.38
C LYS A 67 39.15 -14.83 -2.96
N ALA A 68 39.34 -15.32 -1.73
CA ALA A 68 38.54 -16.40 -1.16
C ALA A 68 37.08 -15.97 -0.90
N GLN A 69 36.87 -14.77 -0.36
CA GLN A 69 35.52 -14.20 -0.16
C GLN A 69 34.81 -13.92 -1.49
N ALA A 70 35.52 -13.45 -2.51
CA ALA A 70 34.95 -13.25 -3.85
C ALA A 70 34.50 -14.58 -4.49
N LEU A 71 35.28 -15.67 -4.34
CA LEU A 71 34.88 -17.00 -4.81
C LEU A 71 33.68 -17.56 -4.04
N ALA A 72 33.62 -17.36 -2.71
CA ALA A 72 32.49 -17.78 -1.88
C ALA A 72 31.20 -16.99 -2.21
N GLN A 73 31.30 -15.68 -2.44
CA GLN A 73 30.17 -14.86 -2.87
C GLN A 73 29.70 -15.20 -4.29
N ALA A 74 30.62 -15.49 -5.22
CA ALA A 74 30.28 -15.94 -6.57
C ALA A 74 29.55 -17.30 -6.55
N GLN A 75 30.00 -18.26 -5.73
CA GLN A 75 29.29 -19.54 -5.56
C GLN A 75 27.92 -19.35 -4.88
N GLY A 76 27.81 -18.48 -3.88
CA GLY A 76 26.53 -18.14 -3.26
C GLY A 76 25.53 -17.47 -4.22
N GLN A 77 26.01 -16.57 -5.09
CA GLN A 77 25.19 -15.93 -6.12
C GLN A 77 24.78 -16.92 -7.22
N ALA A 78 25.67 -17.83 -7.65
CA ALA A 78 25.32 -18.90 -8.58
C ALA A 78 24.26 -19.86 -8.02
N ALA A 79 24.37 -20.23 -6.74
CA ALA A 79 23.38 -21.06 -6.06
C ALA A 79 22.02 -20.34 -5.89
N HIS A 80 22.02 -19.04 -5.57
CA HIS A 80 20.78 -18.26 -5.49
C HIS A 80 20.14 -18.06 -6.88
N ALA A 81 20.94 -17.86 -7.92
CA ALA A 81 20.46 -17.78 -9.31
C ALA A 81 19.85 -19.12 -9.79
N GLN A 82 20.45 -20.27 -9.43
CA GLN A 82 19.86 -21.58 -9.71
C GLN A 82 18.53 -21.79 -8.95
N PHE A 83 18.45 -21.39 -7.68
CA PHE A 83 17.22 -21.45 -6.90
C PHE A 83 16.11 -20.54 -7.47
N GLN A 84 16.47 -19.34 -7.93
CA GLN A 84 15.54 -18.39 -8.56
C GLN A 84 15.05 -18.90 -9.93
N ALA A 85 15.94 -19.45 -10.76
CA ALA A 85 15.56 -20.08 -12.03
C ALA A 85 14.64 -21.31 -11.83
N GLN A 86 14.83 -22.07 -10.75
CA GLN A 86 13.97 -23.22 -10.43
C GLN A 86 12.57 -22.82 -9.94
N LEU A 87 12.43 -21.64 -9.32
CA LEU A 87 11.14 -21.02 -8.99
C LEU A 87 10.45 -20.44 -10.23
N GLU A 88 11.19 -19.81 -11.14
CA GLU A 88 10.64 -19.31 -12.41
C GLU A 88 10.14 -20.46 -13.31
N ALA A 89 10.84 -21.61 -13.32
CA ALA A 89 10.38 -22.83 -14.00
C ALA A 89 9.04 -23.36 -13.46
N GLN A 90 8.73 -23.22 -12.17
CA GLN A 90 7.40 -23.57 -11.62
C GLN A 90 6.32 -22.53 -12.00
N SER A 91 6.69 -21.26 -12.18
CA SER A 91 5.73 -20.23 -12.57
C SER A 91 5.33 -20.31 -14.05
N LEU A 92 6.24 -20.75 -14.92
CA LEU A 92 5.96 -21.02 -16.34
C LEU A 92 4.94 -22.18 -16.51
N SER A 93 4.94 -23.17 -15.61
CA SER A 93 3.95 -24.27 -15.68
C SER A 93 2.52 -23.87 -15.30
N LEU A 94 2.30 -22.68 -14.75
CA LEU A 94 0.95 -22.23 -14.34
C LEU A 94 0.26 -21.31 -15.35
N ASN A 95 1.02 -20.68 -16.28
CA ASN A 95 0.47 -19.77 -17.30
C ASN A 95 0.25 -20.40 -18.68
N GLN A 96 0.68 -21.64 -18.89
CA GLN A 96 0.17 -22.48 -19.96
C GLN A 96 -1.05 -23.26 -19.42
N ALA A 97 -2.16 -22.57 -19.17
CA ALA A 97 -3.22 -22.46 -20.18
C ALA A 97 -3.37 -23.78 -20.96
N GLN A 98 -4.42 -24.56 -20.72
CA GLN A 98 -5.77 -24.27 -21.25
C GLN A 98 -5.81 -24.02 -22.77
N ASN A 99 -4.78 -24.44 -23.51
CA ASN A 99 -4.84 -24.56 -24.95
C ASN A 99 -5.49 -25.89 -25.34
N ALA A 100 -6.81 -25.98 -25.11
CA ALA A 100 -7.63 -26.97 -25.81
C ALA A 100 -7.86 -26.46 -27.24
N GLY A 101 -7.32 -27.16 -28.23
CA GLY A 101 -7.96 -27.20 -29.56
C GLY A 101 -9.27 -28.00 -29.48
N ILE A 102 -10.07 -28.14 -30.54
CA ILE A 102 -9.78 -27.97 -31.97
C ILE A 102 -11.07 -27.55 -32.72
N GLY A 103 -10.94 -26.61 -33.67
CA GLY A 103 -11.59 -26.65 -35.00
C GLY A 103 -13.04 -26.15 -35.14
N ASN A 104 -13.53 -25.81 -36.35
CA ASN A 104 -12.88 -25.65 -37.66
C ASN A 104 -13.82 -24.89 -38.64
N LEU A 105 -13.33 -24.57 -39.86
CA LEU A 105 -14.06 -24.13 -41.09
C LEU A 105 -14.18 -22.63 -41.38
N GLY A 106 -13.90 -22.26 -42.65
CA GLY A 106 -14.33 -21.02 -43.31
C GLY A 106 -13.18 -20.13 -43.81
N SER A 107 -12.92 -20.13 -45.13
CA SER A 107 -11.77 -19.45 -45.75
C SER A 107 -12.11 -18.10 -46.41
N THR A 108 -11.04 -17.35 -46.72
CA THR A 108 -10.89 -16.35 -47.82
C THR A 108 -11.58 -14.97 -47.72
N SER A 109 -10.73 -13.94 -47.88
CA SER A 109 -11.00 -12.50 -48.11
C SER A 109 -11.38 -12.22 -49.60
N PRO A 110 -11.49 -10.97 -50.13
CA PRO A 110 -11.40 -9.63 -49.52
C PRO A 110 -12.51 -8.64 -49.95
N SER A 111 -12.36 -7.36 -49.60
CA SER A 111 -13.29 -6.23 -49.88
C SER A 111 -13.24 -5.69 -51.33
N PHE A 112 -14.38 -5.21 -51.86
CA PHE A 112 -14.45 -4.05 -52.79
C PHE A 112 -15.90 -3.53 -53.02
N SER A 113 -15.99 -2.24 -53.42
CA SER A 113 -17.04 -1.62 -54.27
C SER A 113 -18.52 -1.47 -53.82
N THR A 114 -18.96 -0.21 -53.72
CA THR A 114 -20.26 0.29 -54.21
C THR A 114 -20.28 0.30 -55.76
N PRO A 115 -21.41 0.39 -56.53
CA PRO A 115 -22.58 1.26 -56.26
C PRO A 115 -23.99 0.77 -56.73
N GLY A 116 -25.02 1.57 -56.43
CA GLY A 116 -26.02 1.91 -57.45
C GLY A 116 -27.48 1.49 -57.27
N SER A 117 -28.32 2.51 -57.05
CA SER A 117 -29.66 2.70 -57.66
C SER A 117 -30.94 2.40 -56.85
N ALA A 118 -31.77 3.45 -56.74
CA ALA A 118 -33.25 3.51 -56.77
C ALA A 118 -34.11 2.53 -55.95
N SER A 119 -35.29 2.87 -55.44
CA SER A 119 -36.03 4.14 -55.22
C SER A 119 -37.34 3.76 -54.52
N VAL A 120 -37.86 4.53 -53.56
CA VAL A 120 -39.31 4.82 -53.40
C VAL A 120 -39.49 5.91 -52.34
N LYS A 121 -40.37 6.86 -52.65
CA LYS A 121 -40.73 8.01 -51.79
C LYS A 121 -41.83 7.62 -50.80
N ARG A 122 -41.81 8.22 -49.59
CA ARG A 122 -42.99 8.98 -49.12
C ARG A 122 -42.61 10.04 -48.08
N ILE A 123 -43.14 11.24 -48.28
CA ILE A 123 -43.09 12.42 -47.42
C ILE A 123 -44.50 12.63 -46.84
N PHE A 124 -44.61 13.17 -45.62
CA PHE A 124 -45.64 14.11 -45.08
C PHE A 124 -45.52 14.10 -43.52
N GLN A 125 -45.74 15.15 -42.73
CA GLN A 125 -46.02 16.59 -42.94
C GLN A 125 -45.58 17.38 -41.68
N ARG A 126 -45.31 18.69 -41.80
CA ARG A 126 -45.42 19.68 -40.70
C ARG A 126 -46.73 20.46 -40.90
N PRO A 127 -47.29 21.09 -39.85
CA PRO A 127 -47.41 22.56 -39.91
C PRO A 127 -46.91 23.34 -38.66
N PRO A 128 -46.78 24.68 -38.73
CA PRO A 128 -46.13 25.55 -37.72
C PRO A 128 -47.09 26.63 -37.14
N MET A 129 -46.58 27.57 -36.30
CA MET A 129 -47.02 28.99 -36.17
C MET A 129 -45.98 29.86 -35.41
N ARG A 130 -46.15 31.19 -35.44
CA ARG A 130 -45.17 32.30 -35.59
C ARG A 130 -44.79 33.12 -34.30
N PRO A 131 -43.94 34.19 -34.39
CA PRO A 131 -43.22 34.88 -33.28
C PRO A 131 -43.71 36.36 -33.09
N PRO A 132 -42.92 37.44 -32.81
CA PRO A 132 -41.63 37.66 -32.09
C PRO A 132 -41.68 38.79 -31.00
N GLY A 133 -40.58 39.10 -30.29
CA GLY A 133 -40.46 40.37 -29.52
C GLY A 133 -39.26 40.52 -28.57
N VAL A 134 -38.75 41.77 -28.44
CA VAL A 134 -37.73 42.31 -27.50
C VAL A 134 -38.02 43.82 -27.30
N PRO A 135 -37.49 44.56 -26.30
CA PRO A 135 -36.66 44.21 -25.13
C PRO A 135 -37.18 44.77 -23.76
N MET A 136 -36.53 44.43 -22.62
CA MET A 136 -36.00 45.37 -21.57
C MET A 136 -35.81 44.77 -20.15
N THR A 137 -34.69 45.17 -19.54
CA THR A 137 -34.35 45.37 -18.10
C THR A 137 -34.75 44.41 -16.94
N ASN A 138 -33.70 44.12 -16.13
CA ASN A 138 -33.64 44.03 -14.67
C ASN A 138 -33.99 42.73 -13.86
N THR A 139 -32.92 42.25 -13.19
CA THR A 139 -32.85 41.74 -11.80
C THR A 139 -33.80 40.62 -11.33
N MET A 140 -33.27 39.39 -11.24
CA MET A 140 -33.14 38.60 -10.00
C MET A 140 -32.58 37.19 -10.29
N SER A 141 -31.82 36.62 -9.35
CA SER A 141 -31.28 35.25 -9.46
C SER A 141 -32.36 34.20 -9.25
N PRO A 142 -32.24 33.02 -9.89
CA PRO A 142 -32.22 31.79 -9.09
C PRO A 142 -31.31 30.66 -9.60
N LEU A 143 -30.84 29.85 -8.65
CA LEU A 143 -30.60 28.40 -8.70
C LEU A 143 -30.31 27.77 -10.09
N ARG A 144 -29.03 27.47 -10.37
CA ARG A 144 -28.65 26.59 -11.49
C ARG A 144 -29.06 25.14 -11.22
N MET A 145 -29.92 24.59 -12.10
CA MET A 145 -30.08 23.15 -12.24
C MET A 145 -28.81 22.48 -12.77
N MET A 146 -28.66 21.21 -12.46
CA MET A 146 -27.48 20.40 -12.73
C MET A 146 -27.53 19.82 -14.16
N GLU A 147 -26.69 20.35 -15.05
CA GLU A 147 -26.54 19.82 -16.41
C GLU A 147 -25.35 18.85 -16.47
N LEU A 148 -25.63 17.57 -16.78
CA LEU A 148 -24.65 16.49 -16.82
C LEU A 148 -23.76 16.59 -18.07
N THR A 149 -22.72 17.41 -17.99
CA THR A 149 -21.64 17.37 -18.98
C THR A 149 -20.85 16.07 -18.83
N PRO A 150 -20.58 15.32 -19.93
CA PRO A 150 -19.80 14.09 -19.85
C PRO A 150 -18.38 14.44 -19.39
N ALA A 151 -17.95 13.82 -18.28
CA ALA A 151 -16.67 14.13 -17.65
C ALA A 151 -15.52 14.03 -18.64
N ALA A 152 -14.85 15.17 -18.89
CA ALA A 152 -13.65 15.20 -19.71
C ALA A 152 -12.65 14.18 -19.16
N ARG A 153 -12.33 13.15 -19.95
CA ARG A 153 -11.32 12.15 -19.59
C ARG A 153 -10.05 12.91 -19.23
N ARG A 154 -9.69 12.90 -17.94
CA ARG A 154 -8.43 13.49 -17.46
C ARG A 154 -7.32 12.91 -18.33
N LYS A 155 -6.73 13.73 -19.21
CA LYS A 155 -5.50 13.36 -19.90
C LYS A 155 -4.54 12.92 -18.80
N LYS A 156 -4.04 11.68 -18.87
CA LYS A 156 -2.95 11.24 -17.99
C LYS A 156 -1.89 12.33 -18.06
N GLN A 157 -1.58 12.95 -16.92
CA GLN A 157 -0.52 13.92 -16.81
C GLN A 157 0.73 13.24 -17.37
N LYS A 158 1.28 13.80 -18.44
CA LYS A 158 2.48 13.23 -19.07
C LYS A 158 3.55 13.24 -17.98
N LEU A 159 4.13 12.08 -17.67
CA LEU A 159 5.16 12.00 -16.64
C LEU A 159 6.23 13.07 -16.93
N PRO A 160 6.70 13.80 -15.90
CA PRO A 160 7.73 14.79 -16.10
C PRO A 160 8.94 14.13 -16.75
N ASP A 161 9.48 14.73 -17.81
CA ASP A 161 10.61 14.17 -18.56
C ASP A 161 11.89 14.38 -17.75
N LYS A 162 12.11 13.50 -16.76
CA LYS A 162 13.29 13.48 -15.89
C LYS A 162 14.55 12.99 -16.64
N GLN A 163 14.45 12.52 -17.88
CA GLN A 163 15.59 11.92 -18.58
C GLN A 163 16.47 12.99 -19.26
N LEU A 164 17.78 12.95 -19.00
CA LEU A 164 18.76 13.71 -19.78
C LEU A 164 19.00 13.04 -21.13
N GLN A 165 19.05 13.83 -22.21
CA GLN A 165 19.38 13.30 -23.54
C GLN A 165 20.83 12.78 -23.58
N GLU A 166 21.06 11.68 -24.30
CA GLU A 166 22.38 11.04 -24.47
C GLU A 166 23.48 12.01 -24.98
N ARG A 167 23.10 12.98 -25.82
CA ARG A 167 24.01 14.05 -26.29
C ARG A 167 24.51 15.00 -25.19
N VAL A 168 23.80 15.08 -24.05
CA VAL A 168 24.23 15.81 -22.85
C VAL A 168 25.28 14.99 -22.10
N ALA A 169 25.18 13.65 -22.10
CA ALA A 169 26.10 12.77 -21.38
C ALA A 169 27.52 12.78 -21.95
N ALA A 170 27.68 12.99 -23.26
CA ALA A 170 28.97 13.23 -23.89
C ALA A 170 29.63 14.58 -23.50
N ILE A 171 28.89 15.51 -22.88
CA ILE A 171 29.35 16.85 -22.49
C ILE A 171 29.53 16.96 -20.96
N LEU A 172 28.71 16.25 -20.19
CA LEU A 172 28.69 16.26 -18.72
C LEU A 172 28.80 14.82 -18.19
N PRO A 173 29.99 14.33 -17.80
CA PRO A 173 30.17 12.97 -17.30
C PRO A 173 29.37 12.69 -16.02
N GLU A 174 29.09 13.72 -15.21
CA GLU A 174 28.27 13.63 -14.00
C GLU A 174 26.79 13.30 -14.31
N SER A 175 26.33 13.44 -15.56
CA SER A 175 24.99 13.00 -15.95
C SER A 175 24.77 11.49 -15.77
N ALA A 176 25.85 10.68 -15.85
CA ALA A 176 25.78 9.25 -15.58
C ALA A 176 25.43 8.96 -14.11
N LEU A 177 25.89 9.79 -13.17
CA LEU A 177 25.49 9.70 -11.76
C LEU A 177 24.01 10.04 -11.59
N TYR A 178 23.52 11.06 -12.31
CA TYR A 178 22.10 11.41 -12.29
C TYR A 178 21.20 10.27 -12.83
N THR A 179 21.60 9.59 -13.91
CA THR A 179 20.89 8.39 -14.40
C THR A 179 20.91 7.26 -13.36
N GLN A 180 22.05 6.99 -12.71
CA GLN A 180 22.13 5.99 -11.63
C GLN A 180 21.24 6.34 -10.42
N LEU A 181 21.09 7.63 -10.10
CA LEU A 181 20.17 8.09 -9.05
C LEU A 181 18.70 7.87 -9.45
N LEU A 182 18.33 8.08 -10.72
CA LEU A 182 16.98 7.81 -11.23
C LEU A 182 16.66 6.30 -11.25
N ASP A 183 17.64 5.45 -11.55
CA ASP A 183 17.54 3.99 -11.44
C ASP A 183 17.44 3.51 -9.98
N LEU A 184 18.06 4.24 -9.04
CA LEU A 184 17.93 3.99 -7.61
C LEU A 184 16.55 4.42 -7.10
N GLU A 185 16.09 5.62 -7.44
CA GLU A 185 14.75 6.17 -7.16
C GLU A 185 13.67 5.17 -7.62
N THR A 186 13.72 4.73 -8.88
CA THR A 186 12.78 3.76 -9.46
C THR A 186 12.74 2.43 -8.68
N ARG A 187 13.89 1.94 -8.20
CA ARG A 187 13.96 0.71 -7.39
C ARG A 187 13.42 0.91 -5.97
N VAL A 188 13.68 2.07 -5.36
CA VAL A 188 13.17 2.45 -4.04
C VAL A 188 11.65 2.59 -4.10
N ASP A 189 11.11 3.32 -5.08
CA ASP A 189 9.67 3.48 -5.27
C ASP A 189 8.97 2.14 -5.51
N ALA A 190 9.55 1.26 -6.33
CA ALA A 190 9.03 -0.08 -6.54
C ALA A 190 9.07 -0.93 -5.24
N ALA A 191 10.08 -0.76 -4.39
CA ALA A 191 10.15 -1.43 -3.09
C ALA A 191 9.12 -0.88 -2.09
N VAL A 192 8.97 0.45 -2.00
CA VAL A 192 7.98 1.13 -1.14
C VAL A 192 6.55 0.80 -1.59
N ALA A 193 6.26 0.84 -2.89
CA ALA A 193 4.96 0.49 -3.44
C ALA A 193 4.57 -0.96 -3.15
N ARG A 194 5.49 -1.92 -3.34
CA ARG A 194 5.28 -3.33 -2.94
C ARG A 194 5.04 -3.44 -1.44
N LYS A 195 5.89 -2.83 -0.60
CA LYS A 195 5.74 -2.88 0.85
C LYS A 195 4.43 -2.25 1.34
N LYS A 196 3.94 -1.20 0.67
CA LYS A 196 2.63 -0.58 0.93
C LYS A 196 1.49 -1.57 0.66
N VAL A 197 1.55 -2.36 -0.42
CA VAL A 197 0.58 -3.42 -0.72
C VAL A 197 0.67 -4.54 0.32
N ASP A 198 1.87 -5.02 0.66
CA ASP A 198 2.07 -6.04 1.71
C ASP A 198 1.44 -5.61 3.05
N ILE A 199 1.62 -4.34 3.44
CA ILE A 199 1.05 -3.78 4.67
C ILE A 199 -0.48 -3.68 4.58
N GLN A 200 -1.03 -3.27 3.43
CA GLN A 200 -2.48 -3.25 3.22
C GLN A 200 -3.11 -4.65 3.28
N GLU A 201 -2.42 -5.67 2.76
CA GLU A 201 -2.86 -7.07 2.86
C GLU A 201 -2.77 -7.60 4.30
N ALA A 202 -1.68 -7.32 5.01
CA ALA A 202 -1.50 -7.69 6.41
C ALA A 202 -2.51 -7.01 7.35
N LEU A 203 -2.98 -5.80 7.03
CA LEU A 203 -4.05 -5.11 7.77
C LEU A 203 -5.44 -5.66 7.43
N LYS A 204 -5.65 -6.19 6.22
CA LYS A 204 -6.91 -6.84 5.82
C LYS A 204 -7.09 -8.20 6.51
N ASN A 205 -6.02 -8.97 6.61
CA ASN A 205 -5.98 -10.27 7.29
C ASN A 205 -5.02 -10.17 8.49
N PRO A 206 -5.43 -9.50 9.59
CA PRO A 206 -4.56 -9.24 10.73
C PRO A 206 -4.00 -10.55 11.28
N PRO A 207 -2.66 -10.73 11.34
CA PRO A 207 -2.10 -11.88 12.03
C PRO A 207 -2.48 -11.80 13.50
N SER A 208 -2.75 -12.95 14.10
CA SER A 208 -3.13 -13.10 15.50
C SER A 208 -2.25 -14.13 16.21
N VAL A 209 -2.14 -13.97 17.52
CA VAL A 209 -1.48 -14.90 18.44
C VAL A 209 -2.50 -15.39 19.45
N GLN A 210 -2.47 -16.68 19.78
CA GLN A 210 -3.31 -17.21 20.86
C GLN A 210 -2.79 -16.74 22.21
N LYS A 211 -3.70 -16.25 23.05
CA LYS A 211 -3.42 -15.88 24.44
C LYS A 211 -4.55 -16.36 25.34
N THR A 212 -4.24 -16.55 26.62
CA THR A 212 -5.22 -16.96 27.62
C THR A 212 -5.98 -15.75 28.14
N LEU A 213 -7.28 -15.68 27.87
CA LEU A 213 -8.22 -14.79 28.52
C LEU A 213 -8.70 -15.46 29.82
N ARG A 214 -8.25 -14.94 30.97
CA ARG A 214 -8.76 -15.32 32.29
C ARG A 214 -10.02 -14.52 32.62
N ILE A 215 -11.13 -15.21 32.81
CA ILE A 215 -12.44 -14.66 33.15
C ILE A 215 -12.69 -14.84 34.64
N TYR A 216 -12.80 -13.73 35.35
CA TYR A 216 -13.15 -13.66 36.77
C TYR A 216 -14.65 -13.47 36.92
N VAL A 217 -15.29 -14.38 37.67
CA VAL A 217 -16.71 -14.26 38.06
C VAL A 217 -16.79 -14.23 39.58
N PHE A 218 -17.35 -13.13 40.09
CA PHE A 218 -17.52 -12.90 41.52
C PHE A 218 -18.75 -12.02 41.77
N ASN A 219 -19.26 -12.01 43.00
CA ASN A 219 -20.35 -11.13 43.37
C ASN A 219 -20.06 -10.32 44.64
N THR A 220 -20.58 -9.12 44.72
CA THR A 220 -20.64 -8.30 45.94
C THR A 220 -22.09 -8.15 46.38
N PHE A 221 -22.30 -7.83 47.66
CA PHE A 221 -23.64 -7.63 48.22
C PHE A 221 -23.63 -6.44 49.20
N ALA A 222 -24.78 -5.80 49.35
CA ALA A 222 -24.98 -4.69 50.27
C ALA A 222 -26.37 -4.77 50.92
N ASN A 223 -26.50 -4.17 52.11
CA ASN A 223 -27.75 -4.06 52.87
C ASN A 223 -28.43 -5.42 53.20
N GLN A 224 -27.65 -6.51 53.28
CA GLN A 224 -28.14 -7.86 53.57
C GLN A 224 -28.40 -8.09 55.08
N VAL A 225 -27.81 -7.29 55.97
CA VAL A 225 -27.98 -7.42 57.43
C VAL A 225 -29.10 -6.50 57.89
N GLN A 226 -30.17 -7.07 58.44
CA GLN A 226 -31.25 -6.28 59.07
C GLN A 226 -30.83 -5.76 60.45
N THR A 227 -30.22 -4.57 60.50
CA THR A 227 -30.00 -3.87 61.78
C THR A 227 -31.33 -3.26 62.28
N ILE A 228 -31.80 -3.72 63.44
CA ILE A 228 -32.86 -3.06 64.21
C ILE A 228 -32.22 -1.85 64.94
N PRO A 229 -32.81 -0.63 64.91
CA PRO A 229 -34.12 -0.25 64.36
C PRO A 229 -34.09 -0.01 62.84
N LYS A 230 -35.18 -0.38 62.16
CA LYS A 230 -35.40 -0.03 60.74
C LYS A 230 -35.47 1.49 60.57
N LYS A 231 -34.39 2.11 60.11
CA LYS A 231 -34.44 3.48 59.56
C LYS A 231 -35.43 3.49 58.38
N PRO A 232 -36.38 4.44 58.30
CA PRO A 232 -37.43 4.43 57.28
C PRO A 232 -36.94 4.67 55.85
N ASN A 233 -35.65 4.97 55.67
CA ASN A 233 -35.01 5.25 54.38
C ASN A 233 -33.81 4.34 54.09
N ALA A 234 -33.83 3.10 54.62
CA ALA A 234 -32.79 2.11 54.35
C ALA A 234 -32.90 1.55 52.92
N GLU A 235 -31.78 1.54 52.19
CA GLU A 235 -31.73 0.93 50.86
C GLU A 235 -32.05 -0.58 50.92
N PRO A 236 -32.76 -1.14 49.92
CA PRO A 236 -33.14 -2.56 49.92
C PRO A 236 -31.93 -3.48 49.78
N PRO A 237 -32.02 -4.74 50.27
CA PRO A 237 -30.98 -5.74 50.11
C PRO A 237 -30.69 -5.98 48.63
N MET A 238 -29.43 -5.92 48.27
CA MET A 238 -28.99 -5.98 46.88
C MET A 238 -27.71 -6.79 46.71
N TRP A 239 -27.54 -7.31 45.50
CA TRP A 239 -26.35 -7.98 45.05
C TRP A 239 -25.94 -7.46 43.68
N THR A 240 -24.65 -7.61 43.41
CA THR A 240 -24.01 -7.20 42.17
C THR A 240 -23.13 -8.35 41.70
N LEU A 241 -23.45 -8.95 40.56
CA LEU A 241 -22.59 -9.90 39.85
C LEU A 241 -21.62 -9.12 38.97
N LYS A 242 -20.33 -9.46 39.01
CA LYS A 242 -19.30 -8.89 38.13
C LYS A 242 -18.61 -10.01 37.34
N ILE A 243 -18.50 -9.80 36.04
CA ILE A 243 -17.80 -10.67 35.08
C ILE A 243 -16.73 -9.80 34.43
N ILE A 244 -15.45 -10.07 34.69
CA ILE A 244 -14.32 -9.29 34.18
C ILE A 244 -13.35 -10.25 33.50
N GLY A 245 -12.80 -9.91 32.34
CA GLY A 245 -11.77 -10.75 31.70
C GLY A 245 -10.48 -10.00 31.42
N ARG A 246 -9.36 -10.72 31.48
CA ARG A 246 -8.02 -10.18 31.24
C ARG A 246 -7.16 -11.15 30.47
N ILE A 247 -6.38 -10.62 29.54
CA ILE A 247 -5.39 -11.41 28.81
C ILE A 247 -4.18 -11.59 29.72
N LEU A 248 -3.76 -12.85 29.91
CA LEU A 248 -2.54 -13.19 30.64
C LEU A 248 -1.33 -13.02 29.71
N GLU A 249 -0.29 -12.37 30.22
CA GLU A 249 1.01 -12.30 29.57
C GLU A 249 1.91 -13.42 30.11
N GLU A 250 2.47 -14.23 29.22
CA GLU A 250 3.33 -15.37 29.58
C GLU A 250 4.61 -14.87 30.25
N GLY A 251 4.87 -15.32 31.48
CA GLY A 251 6.05 -14.94 32.28
C GLY A 251 5.78 -13.95 33.42
N ILE A 252 4.55 -13.49 33.62
CA ILE A 252 4.17 -12.65 34.76
C ILE A 252 3.28 -13.45 35.73
N ASP A 253 3.70 -13.53 36.99
CA ASP A 253 2.98 -14.23 38.06
C ASP A 253 1.67 -13.50 38.43
N PRO A 254 0.48 -14.12 38.26
CA PRO A 254 -0.81 -13.44 38.42
C PRO A 254 -1.13 -12.99 39.85
N ASP A 255 -0.43 -13.50 40.87
CA ASP A 255 -0.78 -13.25 42.28
C ASP A 255 -0.18 -11.94 42.87
N GLN A 256 0.56 -11.18 42.06
CA GLN A 256 0.79 -9.71 42.12
C GLN A 256 -0.22 -8.81 42.90
N PRO A 257 -0.15 -8.53 44.23
CA PRO A 257 -1.05 -7.55 44.85
C PRO A 257 -0.76 -6.12 44.36
N GLY A 258 -1.53 -5.69 43.36
CA GLY A 258 -1.38 -4.39 42.69
C GLY A 258 -1.59 -4.45 41.17
N PHE A 259 -1.48 -5.64 40.55
CA PHE A 259 -1.73 -5.83 39.12
C PHE A 259 -3.21 -6.00 38.76
N VAL A 260 -4.07 -6.20 39.76
CA VAL A 260 -5.52 -6.45 39.62
C VAL A 260 -6.32 -5.26 39.03
N ASN A 261 -5.68 -4.20 38.53
CA ASN A 261 -6.31 -3.05 37.87
C ASN A 261 -5.56 -2.48 36.65
N LYS A 262 -4.41 -3.05 36.23
CA LYS A 262 -3.68 -2.57 35.04
C LYS A 262 -4.09 -3.33 33.79
N THR A 263 -5.04 -2.80 33.02
CA THR A 263 -5.32 -3.31 31.67
C THR A 263 -4.34 -2.71 30.67
N ASN A 264 -3.82 -3.54 29.76
CA ASN A 264 -2.87 -3.10 28.73
C ASN A 264 -3.66 -2.51 27.53
N PRO A 265 -3.54 -1.21 27.21
CA PRO A 265 -4.31 -0.55 26.14
C PRO A 265 -3.87 -0.94 24.71
N LEU A 266 -2.93 -1.89 24.59
CA LEU A 266 -2.55 -2.52 23.33
C LEU A 266 -3.50 -3.67 22.96
N TYR A 267 -4.23 -4.26 23.91
CA TYR A 267 -5.12 -5.40 23.67
C TYR A 267 -6.60 -5.02 23.45
N PRO A 268 -7.38 -5.87 22.74
CA PRO A 268 -8.83 -5.76 22.71
C PRO A 268 -9.42 -5.91 24.11
N LYS A 269 -10.49 -5.17 24.40
CA LYS A 269 -11.19 -5.27 25.69
C LYS A 269 -11.97 -6.57 25.79
N PHE A 270 -12.28 -7.00 27.02
CA PHE A 270 -13.02 -8.23 27.31
C PHE A 270 -14.25 -8.46 26.41
N SER A 271 -15.11 -7.46 26.24
CA SER A 271 -16.34 -7.63 25.46
C SER A 271 -16.10 -7.80 23.94
N SER A 272 -14.93 -7.48 23.41
CA SER A 272 -14.62 -7.66 21.99
C SER A 272 -14.54 -9.15 21.59
N PHE A 273 -14.21 -10.02 22.54
CA PHE A 273 -14.09 -11.47 22.33
C PHE A 273 -15.44 -12.21 22.29
N PHE A 274 -16.56 -11.56 22.60
CA PHE A 274 -17.87 -12.21 22.69
C PHE A 274 -18.89 -11.56 21.76
N LYS A 275 -19.64 -12.40 21.03
CA LYS A 275 -20.73 -12.00 20.14
C LYS A 275 -22.00 -11.75 20.94
N ARG A 276 -22.25 -12.60 21.94
CA ARG A 276 -23.38 -12.51 22.86
C ARG A 276 -22.98 -13.04 24.24
N VAL A 277 -23.50 -12.40 25.28
CA VAL A 277 -23.41 -12.83 26.68
C VAL A 277 -24.82 -12.91 27.24
N THR A 278 -25.20 -14.06 27.75
CA THR A 278 -26.52 -14.31 28.34
C THR A 278 -26.35 -14.75 29.78
N ILE A 279 -27.00 -14.03 30.70
CA ILE A 279 -26.99 -14.30 32.14
C ILE A 279 -28.41 -14.69 32.53
N SER A 280 -28.59 -15.94 32.95
CA SER A 280 -29.86 -16.51 33.38
C SER A 280 -29.89 -16.66 34.91
N LEU A 281 -30.79 -15.91 35.53
CA LEU A 281 -31.12 -15.92 36.95
C LEU A 281 -32.23 -16.95 37.24
N ASP A 282 -32.50 -17.22 38.51
CA ASP A 282 -33.64 -18.07 38.91
C ASP A 282 -34.98 -17.37 38.56
N GLN A 283 -35.76 -18.00 37.68
CA GLN A 283 -37.09 -17.56 37.26
C GLN A 283 -38.07 -17.44 38.43
N ARG A 284 -37.91 -18.23 39.49
CA ARG A 284 -38.74 -18.17 40.70
C ARG A 284 -38.48 -16.91 41.53
N LEU A 285 -37.29 -16.33 41.42
CA LEU A 285 -36.88 -15.12 42.13
C LEU A 285 -37.04 -13.86 41.27
N TYR A 286 -36.97 -13.96 39.94
CA TYR A 286 -37.04 -12.83 39.01
C TYR A 286 -37.95 -13.08 37.79
N PRO A 287 -39.26 -13.33 37.94
CA PRO A 287 -40.14 -13.75 36.84
C PRO A 287 -39.99 -12.90 35.56
N ASP A 288 -40.07 -11.57 35.69
CA ASP A 288 -40.10 -10.64 34.55
C ASP A 288 -38.72 -10.37 33.92
N ASN A 289 -37.63 -10.62 34.66
CA ASN A 289 -36.27 -10.16 34.30
C ASN A 289 -35.18 -11.19 34.64
N HIS A 290 -35.50 -12.48 34.51
CA HIS A 290 -34.58 -13.59 34.78
C HIS A 290 -33.52 -13.80 33.68
N ILE A 291 -33.70 -13.25 32.47
CA ILE A 291 -32.70 -13.35 31.39
C ILE A 291 -32.18 -11.96 31.05
N ILE A 292 -30.85 -11.80 31.09
CA ILE A 292 -30.16 -10.58 30.70
C ILE A 292 -29.26 -10.94 29.51
N ILE A 293 -29.46 -10.27 28.38
CA ILE A 293 -28.72 -10.52 27.14
C ILE A 293 -27.97 -9.25 26.73
N TRP A 294 -26.67 -9.38 26.51
CA TRP A 294 -25.84 -8.39 25.84
C TRP A 294 -25.39 -8.93 24.47
N GLU A 295 -25.53 -8.13 23.42
CA GLU A 295 -25.11 -8.49 22.05
C GLU A 295 -24.11 -7.45 21.53
N HIS A 296 -22.97 -7.91 21.01
CA HIS A 296 -21.89 -7.05 20.51
C HIS A 296 -22.37 -6.09 19.42
N ALA A 297 -23.18 -6.59 18.47
CA ALA A 297 -23.73 -5.81 17.36
C ALA A 297 -24.63 -4.64 17.79
N ARG A 298 -25.12 -4.62 19.04
CA ARG A 298 -25.94 -3.52 19.60
C ARG A 298 -25.13 -2.57 20.49
N SER A 299 -23.84 -2.84 20.72
CA SER A 299 -23.01 -2.12 21.68
C SER A 299 -21.84 -1.44 20.96
N PRO A 300 -21.89 -0.12 20.71
CA PRO A 300 -20.87 0.57 19.90
C PRO A 300 -19.52 0.74 20.61
N THR A 301 -19.47 0.54 21.94
CA THR A 301 -18.28 0.72 22.76
C THR A 301 -17.88 -0.57 23.48
N PRO A 302 -16.68 -1.13 23.20
CA PRO A 302 -16.17 -2.26 23.96
C PRO A 302 -16.00 -1.96 25.45
N GLN A 303 -16.21 -2.96 26.29
CA GLN A 303 -16.21 -2.92 27.76
C GLN A 303 -15.21 -3.92 28.35
N GLU A 304 -14.66 -3.62 29.53
CA GLU A 304 -13.70 -4.48 30.26
C GLU A 304 -14.39 -5.60 31.08
N GLY A 305 -15.71 -5.50 31.25
CA GLY A 305 -16.48 -6.40 32.09
C GLY A 305 -17.97 -6.06 32.06
N PHE A 306 -18.78 -6.95 32.59
CA PHE A 306 -20.22 -6.76 32.76
C PHE A 306 -20.56 -6.71 34.26
N GLU A 307 -21.43 -5.77 34.64
CA GLU A 307 -21.91 -5.60 36.01
C GLU A 307 -23.45 -5.68 36.03
N VAL A 308 -23.99 -6.63 36.78
CA VAL A 308 -25.44 -6.84 36.94
C VAL A 308 -25.81 -6.60 38.40
N LYS A 309 -26.49 -5.50 38.67
CA LYS A 309 -27.05 -5.15 39.98
C LYS A 309 -28.56 -5.46 40.04
N ARG A 310 -29.00 -6.15 41.09
CA ARG A 310 -30.40 -6.50 41.37
C ARG A 310 -30.69 -6.47 42.87
N LYS A 311 -31.97 -6.37 43.25
CA LYS A 311 -32.44 -6.50 44.63
C LYS A 311 -32.66 -7.97 44.96
N GLY A 312 -32.32 -8.42 46.15
CA GLY A 312 -32.55 -9.82 46.58
C GLY A 312 -31.78 -10.21 47.84
N GLU A 313 -32.39 -11.09 48.62
CA GLU A 313 -31.94 -11.58 49.94
C GLU A 313 -31.74 -13.11 49.99
N LYS A 314 -31.92 -13.81 48.87
CA LYS A 314 -31.76 -15.27 48.75
C LYS A 314 -30.58 -15.63 47.85
N GLU A 315 -29.79 -16.61 48.26
CA GLU A 315 -28.73 -17.20 47.44
C GLU A 315 -29.32 -18.13 46.37
N PHE A 316 -28.73 -18.12 45.17
CA PHE A 316 -29.12 -18.98 44.04
C PHE A 316 -27.96 -19.12 43.05
N THR A 317 -28.05 -20.09 42.13
CA THR A 317 -27.05 -20.26 41.06
C THR A 317 -27.46 -19.49 39.81
N VAL A 318 -26.53 -18.70 39.28
CA VAL A 318 -26.63 -17.99 38.00
C VAL A 318 -25.92 -18.81 36.92
N ASN A 319 -26.59 -18.95 35.78
CA ASN A 319 -26.03 -19.57 34.58
C ASN A 319 -25.56 -18.47 33.62
N ILE A 320 -24.29 -18.49 33.23
CA ILE A 320 -23.67 -17.53 32.31
C ILE A 320 -23.29 -18.28 31.04
N ARG A 321 -23.84 -17.86 29.89
CA ARG A 321 -23.52 -18.39 28.56
C ARG A 321 -22.75 -17.32 27.78
N LEU A 322 -21.55 -17.64 27.33
CA LEU A 322 -20.67 -16.76 26.55
C LEU A 322 -20.52 -17.31 25.13
N GLU A 323 -20.98 -16.58 24.12
CA GLU A 323 -20.78 -16.91 22.71
C GLU A 323 -19.58 -16.13 22.17
N MET A 324 -18.57 -16.84 21.67
CA MET A 324 -17.34 -16.22 21.15
C MET A 324 -17.56 -15.43 19.84
N ASN A 325 -16.80 -14.35 19.67
CA ASN A 325 -16.73 -13.53 18.47
C ASN A 325 -15.42 -13.81 17.72
N TYR A 326 -15.41 -14.87 16.91
CA TYR A 326 -14.25 -15.16 16.07
C TYR A 326 -14.26 -14.28 14.83
N VAL A 327 -13.15 -13.56 14.59
CA VAL A 327 -12.93 -12.73 13.41
C VAL A 327 -11.60 -13.15 12.78
N PRO A 328 -11.58 -13.80 11.60
CA PRO A 328 -12.74 -14.26 10.82
C PRO A 328 -13.54 -15.39 11.49
N GLU A 329 -14.78 -15.58 11.05
CA GLU A 329 -15.72 -16.54 11.63
C GLU A 329 -15.19 -17.99 11.57
N LYS A 330 -15.17 -18.65 12.73
CA LYS A 330 -14.81 -20.07 12.87
C LYS A 330 -16.08 -20.91 13.02
N PHE A 331 -15.98 -22.16 12.58
CA PHE A 331 -17.04 -23.16 12.61
C PHE A 331 -16.51 -24.43 13.29
N LYS A 332 -17.38 -25.12 14.04
CA LYS A 332 -17.13 -26.48 14.51
C LYS A 332 -17.46 -27.48 13.41
N LEU A 333 -16.53 -28.40 13.16
CA LEU A 333 -16.64 -29.44 12.14
C LEU A 333 -17.47 -30.62 12.67
N SER A 334 -18.30 -31.23 11.80
CA SER A 334 -18.95 -32.51 12.08
C SER A 334 -17.93 -33.64 12.28
N SER A 335 -18.28 -34.69 13.04
CA SER A 335 -17.37 -35.83 13.34
C SER A 335 -16.70 -36.40 12.08
N ALA A 336 -17.46 -36.65 11.01
CA ALA A 336 -16.93 -37.21 9.77
C ALA A 336 -15.85 -36.32 9.11
N LEU A 337 -16.01 -35.00 9.16
CA LEU A 337 -15.01 -34.07 8.60
C LEU A 337 -13.82 -33.85 9.56
N MET A 338 -14.07 -33.94 10.87
CA MET A 338 -13.05 -33.90 11.92
C MET A 338 -12.12 -35.11 11.85
N GLU A 339 -12.65 -36.32 11.61
CA GLU A 339 -11.87 -37.55 11.39
C GLU A 339 -10.97 -37.49 10.15
N VAL A 340 -11.40 -36.78 9.10
CA VAL A 340 -10.63 -36.58 7.86
C VAL A 340 -9.49 -35.58 8.07
N LEU A 341 -9.77 -34.44 8.71
CA LEU A 341 -8.85 -33.30 8.76
C LEU A 341 -8.03 -33.19 10.04
N GLY A 342 -8.45 -33.83 11.14
CA GLY A 342 -7.85 -33.68 12.47
C GLY A 342 -8.11 -32.30 13.12
N ILE A 343 -9.17 -31.60 12.68
CA ILE A 343 -9.47 -30.21 13.07
C ILE A 343 -10.87 -30.15 13.69
N GLU A 344 -11.01 -29.62 14.92
CA GLU A 344 -12.32 -29.45 15.56
C GLU A 344 -13.01 -28.12 15.21
N VAL A 345 -12.28 -27.00 15.30
CA VAL A 345 -12.82 -25.64 15.10
C VAL A 345 -11.85 -24.79 14.28
N ASP A 346 -12.29 -24.31 13.11
CA ASP A 346 -11.46 -23.47 12.24
C ASP A 346 -12.31 -22.62 11.27
N THR A 347 -11.65 -21.75 10.51
CA THR A 347 -12.24 -20.83 9.53
C THR A 347 -12.56 -21.55 8.22
N ARG A 348 -13.66 -21.17 7.55
CA ARG A 348 -14.06 -21.79 6.27
C ARG A 348 -12.96 -21.84 5.19
N PRO A 349 -12.14 -20.78 4.97
CA PRO A 349 -11.04 -20.85 4.01
C PRO A 349 -9.95 -21.86 4.40
N ARG A 350 -9.64 -21.98 5.69
CA ARG A 350 -8.62 -22.91 6.19
C ARG A 350 -9.10 -24.36 6.17
N ILE A 351 -10.39 -24.61 6.42
CA ILE A 351 -11.02 -25.93 6.22
C ILE A 351 -10.95 -26.33 4.75
N LEU A 352 -11.27 -25.42 3.82
CA LEU A 352 -11.15 -25.68 2.37
C LEU A 352 -9.70 -25.96 1.96
N ALA A 353 -8.74 -25.20 2.48
CA ALA A 353 -7.33 -25.44 2.26
C ALA A 353 -6.90 -26.81 2.83
N ALA A 354 -7.37 -27.21 4.02
CA ALA A 354 -7.05 -28.51 4.61
C ALA A 354 -7.59 -29.67 3.76
N ILE A 355 -8.82 -29.58 3.23
CA ILE A 355 -9.38 -30.56 2.28
C ILE A 355 -8.53 -30.65 1.01
N TRP A 356 -8.10 -29.50 0.46
CA TRP A 356 -7.21 -29.46 -0.72
C TRP A 356 -5.86 -30.14 -0.44
N HIS A 357 -5.24 -29.86 0.72
CA HIS A 357 -3.99 -30.50 1.12
C HIS A 357 -4.15 -32.01 1.33
N TYR A 358 -5.26 -32.46 1.93
CA TYR A 358 -5.59 -33.88 2.09
C TYR A 358 -5.70 -34.59 0.74
N VAL A 359 -6.48 -34.02 -0.20
CA VAL A 359 -6.67 -34.54 -1.56
C VAL A 359 -5.34 -34.62 -2.31
N LYS A 360 -4.49 -33.59 -2.19
CA LYS A 360 -3.15 -33.56 -2.79
C LYS A 360 -2.21 -34.60 -2.17
N ALA A 361 -2.19 -34.72 -0.84
CA ALA A 361 -1.33 -35.66 -0.11
C ALA A 361 -1.67 -37.12 -0.43
N ARG A 362 -2.95 -37.46 -0.55
CA ARG A 362 -3.42 -38.80 -0.93
C ARG A 362 -3.52 -39.03 -2.44
N LYS A 363 -3.09 -38.06 -3.27
CA LYS A 363 -3.12 -38.11 -4.75
C LYS A 363 -4.50 -38.47 -5.32
N LEU A 364 -5.56 -37.93 -4.70
CA LEU A 364 -6.96 -38.23 -5.03
C LEU A 364 -7.51 -37.41 -6.21
N GLN A 365 -6.75 -36.45 -6.74
CA GLN A 365 -7.13 -35.67 -7.92
C GLN A 365 -7.19 -36.58 -9.16
N ASN A 366 -8.23 -36.42 -9.99
CA ASN A 366 -8.41 -37.22 -11.19
C ASN A 366 -7.36 -36.82 -12.27
N PRO A 367 -6.56 -37.75 -12.81
CA PRO A 367 -5.54 -37.44 -13.82
C PRO A 367 -6.13 -37.01 -15.18
N TYR A 368 -7.39 -37.37 -15.47
CA TYR A 368 -8.06 -37.02 -16.74
C TYR A 368 -8.85 -35.71 -16.69
N ASP A 369 -9.30 -35.28 -15.51
CA ASP A 369 -9.95 -33.98 -15.31
C ASP A 369 -9.54 -33.39 -13.95
N PRO A 370 -8.60 -32.42 -13.91
CA PRO A 370 -8.10 -31.85 -12.67
C PRO A 370 -9.15 -31.05 -11.89
N SER A 371 -10.34 -30.81 -12.45
CA SER A 371 -11.47 -30.15 -11.78
C SER A 371 -12.13 -31.03 -10.71
N PHE A 372 -11.92 -32.35 -10.78
CA PHE A 372 -12.52 -33.34 -9.88
C PHE A 372 -11.46 -34.10 -9.08
N PHE A 373 -11.88 -34.59 -7.92
CA PHE A 373 -11.15 -35.59 -7.15
C PHE A 373 -12.07 -36.76 -6.81
N ASN A 374 -11.49 -37.94 -6.71
CA ASN A 374 -12.17 -39.15 -6.27
C ASN A 374 -12.14 -39.19 -4.74
N CYS A 375 -13.26 -39.47 -4.10
CA CYS A 375 -13.33 -39.55 -2.65
C CYS A 375 -12.82 -40.92 -2.17
N ASP A 376 -11.94 -40.92 -1.18
CA ASP A 376 -11.62 -42.14 -0.43
C ASP A 376 -12.72 -42.47 0.58
N ALA A 377 -12.63 -43.62 1.25
CA ALA A 377 -13.64 -44.07 2.21
C ALA A 377 -13.90 -43.10 3.39
N GLN A 378 -13.02 -42.13 3.64
CA GLN A 378 -13.25 -41.09 4.67
C GLN A 378 -13.95 -39.87 4.06
N LEU A 379 -13.53 -39.40 2.88
CA LEU A 379 -14.21 -38.32 2.15
C LEU A 379 -15.60 -38.71 1.65
N GLN A 380 -15.82 -39.99 1.31
CA GLN A 380 -17.12 -40.51 0.88
C GLN A 380 -18.15 -40.42 2.03
N LYS A 381 -17.74 -40.66 3.29
CA LYS A 381 -18.59 -40.44 4.48
C LYS A 381 -18.97 -38.97 4.71
N VAL A 382 -18.15 -38.03 4.23
CA VAL A 382 -18.45 -36.60 4.28
C VAL A 382 -19.37 -36.21 3.12
N PHE A 383 -18.94 -36.43 1.88
CA PHE A 383 -19.62 -35.86 0.70
C PHE A 383 -20.76 -36.70 0.14
N GLY A 384 -20.87 -37.98 0.53
CA GLY A 384 -21.88 -38.93 0.04
C GLY A 384 -21.69 -39.36 -1.42
N GLU A 385 -20.56 -39.03 -2.03
CA GLU A 385 -20.29 -39.20 -3.46
C GLU A 385 -18.87 -39.73 -3.71
N ASP A 386 -18.71 -40.58 -4.72
CA ASP A 386 -17.42 -41.16 -5.10
C ASP A 386 -16.50 -40.16 -5.80
N ARG A 387 -17.05 -39.09 -6.38
CA ARG A 387 -16.29 -38.09 -7.15
C ARG A 387 -16.92 -36.70 -7.03
N VAL A 388 -16.14 -35.74 -6.54
CA VAL A 388 -16.61 -34.37 -6.25
C VAL A 388 -15.80 -33.35 -7.06
N LYS A 389 -16.46 -32.30 -7.55
CA LYS A 389 -15.82 -31.16 -8.22
C LYS A 389 -15.32 -30.15 -7.19
N PHE A 390 -14.09 -29.65 -7.32
CA PHE A 390 -13.50 -28.70 -6.36
C PHE A 390 -14.37 -27.45 -6.11
N THR A 391 -15.07 -26.94 -7.13
CA THR A 391 -15.97 -25.78 -7.00
C THR A 391 -17.13 -26.06 -6.02
N MET A 392 -17.63 -27.29 -5.98
CA MET A 392 -18.80 -27.68 -5.19
C MET A 392 -18.45 -28.06 -3.74
N VAL A 393 -17.17 -28.29 -3.43
CA VAL A 393 -16.70 -28.53 -2.05
C VAL A 393 -17.16 -27.40 -1.13
N SER A 394 -17.02 -26.15 -1.57
CA SER A 394 -17.42 -24.96 -0.80
C SER A 394 -18.88 -24.95 -0.37
N GLN A 395 -19.78 -25.55 -1.16
CA GLN A 395 -21.20 -25.70 -0.85
C GLN A 395 -21.46 -26.96 -0.03
N LYS A 396 -20.92 -28.11 -0.44
CA LYS A 396 -21.10 -29.40 0.24
C LYS A 396 -20.60 -29.40 1.69
N ILE A 397 -19.53 -28.68 2.01
CA ILE A 397 -19.07 -28.60 3.42
C ILE A 397 -20.04 -27.87 4.34
N LEU A 398 -20.98 -27.05 3.84
CA LEU A 398 -21.85 -26.23 4.70
C LEU A 398 -22.69 -27.06 5.67
N GLN A 399 -23.16 -28.23 5.27
CA GLN A 399 -23.90 -29.17 6.14
C GLN A 399 -23.02 -29.79 7.25
N HIS A 400 -21.69 -29.68 7.13
CA HIS A 400 -20.69 -30.16 8.10
C HIS A 400 -20.10 -29.05 8.96
N LEU A 401 -20.56 -27.79 8.80
CA LEU A 401 -20.12 -26.63 9.57
C LEU A 401 -21.26 -26.17 10.49
N SER A 402 -21.00 -26.17 11.79
CA SER A 402 -21.91 -25.63 12.82
C SER A 402 -21.25 -24.46 13.56
N PRO A 403 -22.02 -23.55 14.17
CA PRO A 403 -21.43 -22.52 15.03
C PRO A 403 -20.67 -23.17 16.21
N PRO A 404 -19.52 -22.64 16.63
CA PRO A 404 -18.80 -23.16 17.79
C PRO A 404 -19.66 -23.16 19.06
N PRO A 405 -19.53 -24.16 19.94
CA PRO A 405 -20.33 -24.25 21.15
C PRO A 405 -20.04 -23.06 22.08
N PRO A 406 -21.07 -22.48 22.72
CA PRO A 406 -20.86 -21.43 23.71
C PRO A 406 -20.26 -21.98 24.99
N ILE A 407 -19.57 -21.13 25.73
CA ILE A 407 -18.98 -21.45 27.02
C ILE A 407 -20.05 -21.28 28.09
N HIS A 408 -20.17 -22.28 28.98
CA HIS A 408 -21.12 -22.31 30.07
C HIS A 408 -20.37 -22.18 31.40
N LEU A 409 -20.68 -21.14 32.18
CA LEU A 409 -20.13 -20.90 33.51
C LEU A 409 -21.26 -20.85 34.53
N GLU A 410 -21.11 -21.56 35.64
CA GLU A 410 -22.04 -21.50 36.77
C GLU A 410 -21.42 -20.67 37.90
N HIS A 411 -22.22 -19.80 38.52
CA HIS A 411 -21.79 -19.01 39.68
C HIS A 411 -22.89 -18.97 40.74
N LYS A 412 -22.59 -19.45 41.95
CA LYS A 412 -23.50 -19.32 43.10
C LYS A 412 -23.38 -17.92 43.71
N ILE A 413 -24.46 -17.14 43.66
CA ILE A 413 -24.56 -15.85 44.33
C ILE A 413 -24.56 -16.08 45.84
N LYS A 414 -23.49 -15.63 46.50
CA LYS A 414 -23.36 -15.67 47.97
C LYS A 414 -23.72 -14.32 48.56
N LEU A 415 -24.53 -14.29 49.62
CA LEU A 415 -25.00 -13.06 50.28
C LEU A 415 -24.42 -12.87 51.69
N SER A 416 -23.44 -13.70 52.04
CA SER A 416 -22.76 -13.74 53.34
C SER A 416 -21.25 -14.04 53.17
N GLY A 417 -20.46 -13.71 54.19
CA GLY A 417 -19.00 -13.89 54.21
C GLY A 417 -18.21 -12.69 53.67
N ASN A 418 -16.96 -12.92 53.26
CA ASN A 418 -16.11 -11.86 52.70
C ASN A 418 -16.61 -11.41 51.32
N SER A 419 -16.60 -10.10 51.09
CA SER A 419 -16.94 -9.46 49.82
C SER A 419 -15.65 -8.90 49.18
N PRO A 420 -15.34 -9.16 47.90
CA PRO A 420 -16.12 -9.94 46.93
C PRO A 420 -16.19 -11.43 47.27
N ALA A 421 -17.37 -12.01 47.06
CA ALA A 421 -17.67 -13.40 47.32
C ALA A 421 -17.57 -14.24 46.04
N GLY A 422 -16.81 -15.34 46.14
CA GLY A 422 -16.46 -16.20 45.00
C GLY A 422 -15.21 -15.71 44.28
N ASN A 423 -14.34 -16.64 43.89
CA ASN A 423 -13.11 -16.39 43.13
C ASN A 423 -13.00 -17.37 41.95
N ALA A 424 -14.10 -17.52 41.19
CA ALA A 424 -14.15 -18.43 40.06
C ALA A 424 -13.38 -17.81 38.89
N CYS A 425 -12.26 -18.43 38.53
CA CYS A 425 -11.41 -18.04 37.41
C CYS A 425 -11.51 -19.10 36.31
N TYR A 426 -11.82 -18.68 35.09
CA TYR A 426 -11.95 -19.55 33.93
C TYR A 426 -11.01 -19.10 32.82
N ASP A 427 -10.11 -19.97 32.39
CA ASP A 427 -9.13 -19.68 31.36
C ASP A 427 -9.62 -20.13 29.98
N VAL A 428 -9.57 -19.23 29.01
CA VAL A 428 -10.05 -19.48 27.64
C VAL A 428 -9.06 -18.96 26.62
N LEU A 429 -8.72 -19.75 25.61
CA LEU A 429 -7.85 -19.32 24.53
C LEU A 429 -8.58 -18.38 23.57
N VAL A 430 -8.01 -17.20 23.31
CA VAL A 430 -8.52 -16.21 22.37
C VAL A 430 -7.43 -15.78 21.39
N ASP A 431 -7.83 -15.48 20.15
CA ASP A 431 -6.92 -14.93 19.14
C ASP A 431 -6.80 -13.42 19.33
N VAL A 432 -5.58 -12.92 19.56
CA VAL A 432 -5.28 -11.50 19.77
C VAL A 432 -4.49 -10.96 18.58
N PRO A 433 -4.96 -9.92 17.89
CA PRO A 433 -4.21 -9.30 16.79
C PRO A 433 -2.87 -8.71 17.25
N PHE A 434 -1.82 -8.80 16.42
CA PHE A 434 -0.51 -8.22 16.76
C PHE A 434 -0.59 -6.68 16.93
N PRO A 435 -0.03 -6.11 18.02
CA PRO A 435 -0.14 -4.67 18.31
C PRO A 435 0.43 -3.74 17.22
N ILE A 436 1.41 -4.22 16.44
CA ILE A 436 2.05 -3.48 15.35
C ILE A 436 1.06 -3.00 14.27
N GLN A 437 -0.15 -3.56 14.19
CA GLN A 437 -1.19 -3.12 13.25
C GLN A 437 -1.54 -1.64 13.40
N ARG A 438 -1.45 -1.09 14.62
CA ARG A 438 -1.65 0.36 14.88
C ARG A 438 -0.56 1.20 14.22
N GLU A 439 0.70 0.77 14.33
CA GLU A 439 1.87 1.41 13.73
C GLU A 439 1.83 1.29 12.20
N LEU A 440 1.53 0.11 11.67
CA LEU A 440 1.34 -0.12 10.24
C LEU A 440 0.23 0.78 9.64
N SER A 441 -0.88 0.93 10.36
CA SER A 441 -1.96 1.84 9.95
C SER A 441 -1.51 3.31 9.95
N ALA A 442 -0.73 3.73 10.96
CA ALA A 442 -0.16 5.07 11.02
C ALA A 442 0.88 5.31 9.92
N LEU A 443 1.71 4.32 9.57
CA LEU A 443 2.66 4.40 8.46
C LEU A 443 1.96 4.61 7.10
N LEU A 444 0.82 3.93 6.87
CA LEU A 444 0.02 4.15 5.67
C LEU A 444 -0.58 5.56 5.62
N ALA A 445 -1.05 6.09 6.75
CA ALA A 445 -1.58 7.45 6.85
C ALA A 445 -0.50 8.53 6.66
N ASN A 446 0.72 8.27 7.15
CA ASN A 446 1.86 9.20 7.04
C ASN A 446 2.48 9.27 5.63
N GLY A 447 2.02 8.46 4.68
CA GLY A 447 2.53 8.40 3.30
C GLY A 447 2.19 9.61 2.41
N GLU A 448 1.56 10.66 2.94
CA GLU A 448 1.05 11.82 2.18
C GLU A 448 2.05 12.99 2.01
N LYS A 449 3.35 12.79 2.31
CA LYS A 449 4.40 13.79 2.04
C LYS A 449 4.77 13.90 0.55
N SER A 450 3.81 13.80 -0.38
CA SER A 450 4.09 13.97 -1.81
C SER A 450 4.54 15.40 -2.15
N LYS A 451 3.96 16.42 -1.49
CA LYS A 451 4.11 17.84 -1.88
C LYS A 451 5.55 18.34 -1.96
N GLU A 452 6.42 17.87 -1.07
CA GLU A 452 7.86 18.22 -1.08
C GLU A 452 8.58 17.53 -2.25
N ILE A 453 8.22 16.28 -2.55
CA ILE A 453 8.73 15.50 -3.69
C ILE A 453 8.23 16.12 -5.00
N ASP A 454 6.94 16.44 -5.10
CA ASP A 454 6.30 17.09 -6.25
C ASP A 454 7.02 18.43 -6.60
N ALA A 455 7.38 19.21 -5.58
CA ALA A 455 8.12 20.47 -5.75
C ALA A 455 9.59 20.25 -6.18
N CYS A 456 10.26 19.21 -5.65
CA CYS A 456 11.60 18.82 -6.09
C CYS A 456 11.58 18.36 -7.56
N ASP A 457 10.57 17.58 -7.96
CA ASP A 457 10.39 17.09 -9.32
C ASP A 457 10.14 18.24 -10.32
N GLU A 458 9.34 19.23 -9.95
CA GLU A 458 9.17 20.44 -10.77
C GLU A 458 10.49 21.21 -10.94
N ALA A 459 11.27 21.35 -9.86
CA ALA A 459 12.57 22.01 -9.89
C ALA A 459 13.62 21.24 -10.75
N ILE A 460 13.64 19.92 -10.66
CA ILE A 460 14.45 19.03 -11.51
C ILE A 460 14.06 19.24 -12.98
N CYS A 461 12.77 19.19 -13.31
CA CYS A 461 12.28 19.35 -14.68
C CYS A 461 12.45 20.77 -15.24
N ALA A 462 12.42 21.79 -14.39
CA ALA A 462 12.79 23.16 -14.77
C ALA A 462 14.30 23.27 -15.08
N THR A 463 15.13 22.55 -14.33
CA THR A 463 16.59 22.55 -14.51
C THR A 463 17.00 21.76 -15.76
N ILE A 464 16.41 20.60 -16.02
CA ILE A 464 16.63 19.80 -17.24
C ILE A 464 16.28 20.61 -18.50
N ARG A 465 15.14 21.34 -18.49
CA ARG A 465 14.78 22.25 -19.59
C ARG A 465 15.86 23.32 -19.85
N LYS A 466 16.40 23.95 -18.80
CA LYS A 466 17.51 24.90 -18.92
C LYS A 466 18.76 24.23 -19.51
N ILE A 467 19.13 23.03 -19.03
CA ILE A 467 20.28 22.27 -19.56
C ILE A 467 20.10 22.04 -21.07
N HIS A 468 18.93 21.57 -21.51
CA HIS A 468 18.64 21.39 -22.94
C HIS A 468 18.73 22.72 -23.73
N ASP A 469 18.26 23.84 -23.19
CA ASP A 469 18.42 25.16 -23.82
C ASP A 469 19.87 25.62 -23.92
N HIS A 470 20.70 25.32 -22.91
CA HIS A 470 22.14 25.63 -22.93
C HIS A 470 22.88 24.73 -23.92
N CYS A 471 22.58 23.42 -23.96
CA CYS A 471 23.13 22.49 -24.95
C CYS A 471 22.76 22.88 -26.39
N ARG A 472 21.50 23.29 -26.65
CA ARG A 472 21.07 23.80 -27.96
C ARG A 472 21.82 25.06 -28.37
N ARG A 473 21.93 26.05 -27.48
CA ARG A 473 22.72 27.28 -27.73
C ARG A 473 24.20 26.98 -27.98
N ARG A 474 24.82 26.10 -27.19
CA ARG A 474 26.21 25.65 -27.42
C ARG A 474 26.38 25.00 -28.79
N ALA A 475 25.47 24.09 -29.17
CA ALA A 475 25.53 23.43 -30.48
C ALA A 475 25.39 24.42 -31.65
N PHE A 476 24.50 25.42 -31.53
CA PHE A 476 24.34 26.50 -32.50
C PHE A 476 25.65 27.28 -32.70
N PHE A 477 26.25 27.79 -31.61
CA PHE A 477 27.51 28.55 -31.71
C PHE A 477 28.70 27.69 -32.15
N LEU A 478 28.74 26.42 -31.75
CA LEU A 478 29.79 25.48 -32.17
C LEU A 478 29.72 25.20 -33.68
N GLY A 479 28.52 24.94 -34.22
CA GLY A 479 28.32 24.77 -35.66
C GLY A 479 28.74 25.99 -36.47
N PHE A 480 28.36 27.19 -36.01
CA PHE A 480 28.82 28.45 -36.61
C PHE A 480 30.36 28.60 -36.57
N SER A 481 31.00 28.24 -35.46
CA SER A 481 32.47 28.34 -35.33
C SER A 481 33.26 27.30 -36.15
N GLN A 482 32.62 26.17 -36.51
CA GLN A 482 33.24 25.08 -37.27
C GLN A 482 33.12 25.27 -38.79
N SER A 483 31.94 25.65 -39.31
CA SER A 483 31.75 25.95 -40.74
C SER A 483 30.79 27.12 -40.97
N PRO A 484 31.23 28.39 -40.77
CA PRO A 484 30.33 29.55 -40.74
C PRO A 484 29.55 29.77 -42.04
N VAL A 485 30.16 29.51 -43.20
CA VAL A 485 29.51 29.70 -44.51
C VAL A 485 28.40 28.68 -44.74
N GLU A 486 28.68 27.40 -44.48
CA GLU A 486 27.68 26.32 -44.58
C GLU A 486 26.55 26.53 -43.57
N PHE A 487 26.91 26.88 -42.33
CA PHE A 487 25.98 27.15 -41.25
C PHE A 487 25.03 28.31 -41.57
N ILE A 488 25.52 29.44 -42.07
CA ILE A 488 24.67 30.57 -42.48
C ILE A 488 23.72 30.13 -43.61
N ASN A 489 24.23 29.43 -44.62
CA ASN A 489 23.40 28.95 -45.72
C ASN A 489 22.29 27.99 -45.25
N ALA A 490 22.63 27.03 -44.37
CA ALA A 490 21.67 26.11 -43.77
C ALA A 490 20.65 26.83 -42.85
N LEU A 491 21.10 27.83 -42.08
CA LEU A 491 20.23 28.63 -41.21
C LEU A 491 19.22 29.45 -42.02
N VAL A 492 19.67 30.13 -43.08
CA VAL A 492 18.78 30.89 -43.99
C VAL A 492 17.77 29.95 -44.67
N GLN A 493 18.19 28.76 -45.10
CA GLN A 493 17.29 27.76 -45.67
C GLN A 493 16.25 27.28 -44.64
N SER A 494 16.67 26.92 -43.42
CA SER A 494 15.77 26.51 -42.33
C SER A 494 14.77 27.60 -42.00
N GLN A 495 15.22 28.84 -41.74
CA GLN A 495 14.33 29.95 -41.40
C GLN A 495 13.36 30.31 -42.53
N SER A 496 13.79 30.20 -43.80
CA SER A 496 12.89 30.37 -44.95
C SER A 496 11.82 29.27 -45.01
N GLN A 497 12.17 28.03 -44.68
CA GLN A 497 11.22 26.92 -44.61
C GLN A 497 10.25 27.06 -43.41
N ASP A 498 10.77 27.40 -42.23
CA ASP A 498 10.00 27.62 -41.00
C ASP A 498 8.98 28.75 -41.19
N LEU A 499 9.38 29.86 -41.80
CA LEU A 499 8.49 30.99 -42.10
C LEU A 499 7.36 30.60 -43.07
N LYS A 500 7.64 29.78 -44.10
CA LYS A 500 6.62 29.26 -45.00
C LYS A 500 5.63 28.33 -44.30
N MET A 501 6.12 27.45 -43.42
CA MET A 501 5.28 26.56 -42.61
C MET A 501 4.35 27.35 -41.68
N VAL A 502 4.85 28.41 -41.04
CA VAL A 502 4.05 29.29 -40.17
C VAL A 502 3.04 30.12 -40.97
N ALA A 503 3.41 30.60 -42.16
CA ALA A 503 2.50 31.33 -43.06
C ALA A 503 1.41 30.45 -43.70
N GLY A 504 1.50 29.12 -43.57
CA GLY A 504 0.62 28.18 -44.25
C GLY A 504 0.80 28.17 -45.78
N GLU A 505 1.90 28.73 -46.28
CA GLU A 505 2.19 28.72 -47.71
C GLU A 505 2.51 27.28 -48.16
N PRO A 506 1.99 26.82 -49.31
CA PRO A 506 2.44 25.56 -49.88
C PRO A 506 3.95 25.63 -50.13
N SER A 507 4.64 24.48 -50.12
CA SER A 507 6.10 24.38 -50.32
C SER A 507 6.59 24.69 -51.74
N ARG A 508 5.94 25.65 -52.41
CA ARG A 508 6.34 26.25 -53.67
C ARG A 508 7.57 27.12 -53.49
N SER A 509 8.39 27.12 -54.52
CA SER A 509 9.62 27.89 -54.56
C SER A 509 9.61 28.63 -55.88
N ALA A 510 9.09 29.85 -55.87
CA ALA A 510 8.97 30.69 -57.05
C ALA A 510 10.31 30.84 -57.80
N GLU A 511 11.43 30.78 -57.08
CA GLU A 511 12.79 30.82 -57.66
C GLU A 511 13.22 29.50 -58.33
N LYS A 512 12.72 28.34 -57.88
CA LYS A 512 12.88 27.08 -58.62
C LYS A 512 11.93 27.03 -59.82
N GLU A 513 10.67 27.45 -59.64
CA GLU A 513 9.63 27.53 -60.69
C GLU A 513 9.98 28.48 -61.85
N ARG A 514 10.95 29.39 -61.67
CA ARG A 514 11.51 30.25 -62.72
C ARG A 514 12.57 29.58 -63.61
N ARG A 515 13.14 28.44 -63.19
CA ARG A 515 14.24 27.76 -63.92
C ARG A 515 13.67 26.68 -64.83
N ALA A 516 14.18 26.61 -66.06
CA ALA A 516 13.73 25.61 -67.04
C ALA A 516 13.84 24.17 -66.51
N ASP A 517 14.88 23.87 -65.74
CA ASP A 517 15.13 22.55 -65.12
C ASP A 517 13.99 22.06 -64.21
N PHE A 518 13.18 22.99 -63.65
CA PHE A 518 12.01 22.64 -62.85
C PHE A 518 10.93 21.94 -63.69
N PHE A 519 10.85 22.26 -64.99
CA PHE A 519 9.90 21.67 -65.94
C PHE A 519 10.44 20.44 -66.68
N ASN A 520 11.70 20.04 -66.43
CA ASN A 520 12.30 18.81 -66.95
C ASN A 520 12.07 17.61 -65.99
N GLN A 521 10.95 17.60 -65.26
CA GLN A 521 10.63 16.59 -64.25
C GLN A 521 9.48 15.69 -64.71
N SER A 522 9.51 14.41 -64.34
CA SER A 522 8.57 13.39 -64.83
C SER A 522 7.09 13.64 -64.49
N TRP A 523 6.78 14.48 -63.50
CA TRP A 523 5.40 14.88 -63.19
C TRP A 523 4.80 15.87 -64.21
N VAL A 524 5.63 16.49 -65.06
CA VAL A 524 5.20 17.59 -65.95
C VAL A 524 4.32 17.08 -67.09
N GLU A 525 4.63 15.92 -67.68
CA GLU A 525 3.80 15.31 -68.74
C GLU A 525 2.38 15.01 -68.24
N ASP A 526 2.26 14.33 -67.09
CA ASP A 526 0.99 14.04 -66.42
C ASP A 526 0.27 15.35 -65.99
N ALA A 527 0.99 16.35 -65.49
CA ALA A 527 0.42 17.65 -65.17
C ALA A 527 -0.12 18.40 -66.40
N VAL A 528 0.55 18.32 -67.56
CA VAL A 528 0.08 18.89 -68.83
C VAL A 528 -1.18 18.17 -69.31
N ILE A 529 -1.20 16.83 -69.29
CA ILE A 529 -2.38 16.03 -69.66
C ILE A 529 -3.57 16.38 -68.76
N ARG A 530 -3.37 16.45 -67.43
CA ARG A 530 -4.39 16.85 -66.46
C ARG A 530 -4.87 18.30 -66.66
N TYR A 531 -3.98 19.22 -67.05
CA TYR A 531 -4.34 20.61 -67.34
C TYR A 531 -5.20 20.71 -68.61
N LEU A 532 -4.81 20.04 -69.69
CA LEU A 532 -5.56 19.99 -70.95
C LEU A 532 -6.95 19.40 -70.75
N ASN A 533 -7.06 18.26 -70.05
CA ASN A 533 -8.35 17.62 -69.74
C ASN A 533 -9.25 18.45 -68.80
N ARG A 534 -8.69 19.39 -68.03
CA ARG A 534 -9.45 20.28 -67.14
C ARG A 534 -9.89 21.59 -67.80
N LYS A 535 -9.30 21.95 -68.94
CA LYS A 535 -9.59 23.19 -69.66
C LYS A 535 -10.59 22.90 -70.78
N PRO A 536 -11.91 23.17 -70.61
CA PRO A 536 -12.85 22.99 -71.70
C PRO A 536 -12.44 23.90 -72.88
N PRO A 537 -12.68 23.47 -74.13
CA PRO A 537 -12.32 24.27 -75.29
C PRO A 537 -13.08 25.60 -75.27
N ALA A 538 -12.36 26.71 -75.36
CA ALA A 538 -12.93 28.03 -75.53
C ALA A 538 -13.49 28.14 -76.97
N GLY A 539 -14.70 27.62 -77.18
CA GLY A 539 -15.31 27.48 -78.51
C GLY A 539 -16.57 26.62 -78.56
N SER A 540 -17.36 26.58 -77.47
CA SER A 540 -18.63 25.83 -77.41
C SER A 540 -19.83 26.72 -77.04
N ASP A 541 -19.87 27.93 -77.59
CA ASP A 541 -21.13 28.66 -77.79
C ASP A 541 -21.52 28.51 -79.26
N ALA A 542 -22.50 27.63 -79.53
CA ALA A 542 -23.12 27.47 -80.85
C ALA A 542 -24.65 27.36 -80.66
N PRO A 543 -25.46 28.24 -81.29
CA PRO A 543 -26.89 28.28 -81.04
C PRO A 543 -27.71 27.39 -81.98
N GLY A 544 -28.78 26.79 -81.44
CA GLY A 544 -30.09 26.68 -82.12
C GLY A 544 -30.30 25.55 -83.14
N SER A 545 -30.87 24.44 -82.69
CA SER A 545 -31.92 23.62 -83.34
C SER A 545 -32.33 22.49 -82.39
N ILE A 546 -33.58 22.34 -81.93
CA ILE A 546 -34.84 23.09 -82.18
C ILE A 546 -35.41 23.53 -80.81
#